data_AF-A0A353VXA5-F1
#
_entry.id   AF-A0A353VXA5-F1
#
_cell.length_a   1.000
_cell.length_b   1.000
_cell.length_c   1.000
_cell.angle_alpha   90.00
_cell.angle_beta   90.00
_cell.angle_gamma   90.00
#
_symmetry.space_group_name_H-M   'P 1'
#
loop_
_entity.id
_entity.type
_entity.pdbx_description
1 polymer ?
#
loop_
_entity_poly.entity_id
_entity_poly.type
_entity_poly.pdbx_seq_one_letter_code
_entity_poly.pdbx_strand_id
1 'polypeptide(L)'
;MTNISNNTTTNGLLLEPVDNKRLSNLCGPFDKHLRQIEHFLGVEINNRGNNFHVSGTQKLIAITEDLLKEIYAVTETESLSAEAIHLHLKSLNISNE
;
A
#
# COMPACT_ATOMS: atom_id res chain seq x y z
N MET A 1 -15.51 -12.07 -28.08
CA MET A 1 -14.86 -12.62 -26.88
C MET A 1 -13.63 -11.79 -26.62
N THR A 2 -13.74 -10.74 -25.80
CA THR A 2 -12.61 -9.85 -25.52
C THR A 2 -11.71 -10.56 -24.52
N ASN A 3 -10.52 -10.96 -24.98
CA ASN A 3 -9.53 -11.62 -24.17
C ASN A 3 -8.99 -10.59 -23.17
N ILE A 4 -9.46 -10.61 -21.93
CA ILE A 4 -8.89 -9.78 -20.85
C ILE A 4 -7.59 -10.48 -20.44
N SER A 5 -6.51 -10.16 -21.15
CA SER A 5 -5.17 -10.44 -20.67
C SER A 5 -4.99 -9.63 -19.39
N ASN A 6 -5.16 -10.28 -18.24
CA ASN A 6 -4.79 -9.74 -16.94
C ASN A 6 -3.26 -9.61 -16.92
N ASN A 7 -2.73 -8.57 -17.56
CA ASN A 7 -1.31 -8.27 -17.53
C ASN A 7 -0.98 -7.70 -16.15
N THR A 8 -0.70 -8.60 -15.22
CA THR A 8 -0.11 -8.23 -13.93
C THR A 8 1.34 -7.83 -14.18
N THR A 9 1.70 -6.65 -13.69
CA THR A 9 3.08 -6.17 -13.65
C THR A 9 3.51 -5.99 -12.21
N THR A 10 4.80 -5.84 -11.98
CA THR A 10 5.36 -5.58 -10.65
C THR A 10 6.23 -4.33 -10.73
N ASN A 11 6.00 -3.38 -9.83
CA ASN A 11 6.80 -2.18 -9.70
C ASN A 11 7.47 -2.11 -8.33
N GLY A 12 8.68 -1.55 -8.30
CA GLY A 12 9.44 -1.31 -7.07
C GLY A 12 9.24 0.12 -6.57
N LEU A 13 9.01 0.26 -5.27
CA LEU A 13 8.89 1.53 -4.54
C LEU A 13 9.90 1.55 -3.40
N LEU A 14 10.74 2.59 -3.38
CA LEU A 14 11.61 2.88 -2.23
C LEU A 14 10.95 3.94 -1.36
N LEU A 15 10.72 3.62 -0.08
CA LEU A 15 10.30 4.60 0.91
C LEU A 15 11.54 5.22 1.56
N GLU A 16 11.63 6.54 1.52
CA GLU A 16 12.73 7.31 2.08
C GLU A 16 12.20 8.45 2.97
N PRO A 17 12.89 8.81 4.07
CA PRO A 17 14.15 8.24 4.55
C PRO A 17 13.99 6.83 5.13
N VAL A 18 15.08 6.06 5.24
CA VAL A 18 15.04 4.72 5.87
C VAL A 18 14.84 4.85 7.38
N ASP A 19 13.64 4.53 7.86
CA ASP A 19 13.32 4.50 9.29
C ASP A 19 12.54 3.23 9.65
N ASN A 20 13.22 2.29 10.31
CA ASN A 20 12.65 0.99 10.66
C ASN A 20 11.44 1.08 11.60
N LYS A 21 11.34 2.11 12.44
CA LYS A 21 10.19 2.28 13.34
C LYS A 21 8.96 2.68 12.52
N ARG A 22 9.14 3.63 11.60
CA ARG A 22 8.09 4.07 10.67
C ARG A 22 7.67 2.94 9.72
N LEU A 23 8.62 2.18 9.19
CA LEU A 23 8.33 1.01 8.35
C LEU A 23 7.58 -0.07 9.11
N SER A 24 7.97 -0.37 10.35
CA SER A 24 7.23 -1.32 11.19
C SER A 24 5.82 -0.84 11.53
N ASN A 25 5.64 0.47 11.73
CA ASN A 25 4.33 1.09 11.98
C ASN A 25 3.43 1.00 10.73
N LEU A 26 3.99 1.28 9.55
CA LEU A 26 3.32 1.12 8.25
C LEU A 26 2.88 -0.33 8.03
N CYS A 27 3.77 -1.31 8.18
CA CYS A 27 3.44 -2.73 7.98
C CYS A 27 2.41 -3.24 9.00
N GLY A 28 2.49 -2.74 10.23
CA GLY A 28 1.67 -3.20 11.34
C GLY A 28 2.08 -4.60 11.84
N PRO A 29 1.41 -5.10 12.89
CA PRO A 29 1.73 -6.41 13.46
C PRO A 29 1.45 -7.52 12.45
N PHE A 30 2.46 -8.36 12.17
CA PHE A 30 2.38 -9.47 11.19
C PHE A 30 1.91 -9.03 9.79
N ASP A 31 2.33 -7.83 9.36
CA ASP A 31 1.97 -7.24 8.07
C ASP A 31 0.46 -7.02 7.87
N LYS A 32 -0.30 -6.93 8.97
CA LYS A 32 -1.76 -6.81 8.94
C LYS A 32 -2.23 -5.60 8.11
N HIS A 33 -1.51 -4.47 8.17
CA HIS A 33 -1.88 -3.28 7.40
C HIS A 33 -1.68 -3.51 5.90
N LEU A 34 -0.57 -4.13 5.50
CA LEU A 34 -0.32 -4.47 4.09
C LEU A 34 -1.41 -5.39 3.55
N ARG A 35 -1.77 -6.43 4.30
CA ARG A 35 -2.85 -7.36 3.93
C ARG A 35 -4.21 -6.68 3.76
N GLN A 36 -4.51 -5.66 4.57
CA GLN A 36 -5.74 -4.88 4.42
C GLN A 36 -5.73 -4.09 3.10
N ILE A 37 -4.58 -3.48 2.74
CA ILE A 37 -4.41 -2.73 1.49
C ILE A 37 -4.51 -3.67 0.28
N GLU A 38 -3.80 -4.81 0.33
CA GLU A 38 -3.84 -5.85 -0.71
C GLU A 38 -5.28 -6.32 -0.98
N HIS A 39 -6.02 -6.67 0.08
CA HIS A 39 -7.39 -7.15 -0.05
C HIS A 39 -8.34 -6.08 -0.62
N PHE A 40 -8.17 -4.82 -0.23
CA PHE A 40 -9.04 -3.73 -0.65
C PHE A 40 -8.80 -3.34 -2.12
N LEU A 41 -7.53 -3.25 -2.55
CA LEU A 41 -7.17 -2.82 -3.89
C LEU A 41 -7.04 -3.97 -4.90
N GLY A 42 -6.95 -5.22 -4.43
CA GLY A 42 -6.74 -6.39 -5.29
C GLY A 42 -5.32 -6.44 -5.86
N VAL A 43 -4.31 -6.11 -5.04
CA VAL A 43 -2.88 -6.14 -5.39
C VAL A 43 -2.12 -7.04 -4.42
N GLU A 44 -0.86 -7.34 -4.73
CA GLU A 44 0.08 -8.02 -3.84
C GLU A 44 1.23 -7.06 -3.49
N ILE A 45 1.61 -7.00 -2.22
CA ILE A 45 2.66 -6.12 -1.68
C ILE A 45 3.68 -6.98 -0.96
N ASN A 46 4.92 -6.98 -1.46
CA ASN A 46 6.06 -7.60 -0.82
C ASN A 46 7.04 -6.53 -0.37
N ASN A 47 7.71 -6.71 0.76
CA ASN A 47 8.71 -5.75 1.24
C ASN A 47 9.97 -6.41 1.79
N ARG A 48 11.09 -5.69 1.66
CA ARG A 48 12.36 -5.99 2.32
C ARG A 48 12.94 -4.67 2.85
N GLY A 49 12.69 -4.39 4.12
CA GLY A 49 13.02 -3.09 4.71
C GLY A 49 12.19 -1.97 4.08
N ASN A 50 12.86 -0.97 3.52
CA ASN A 50 12.22 0.17 2.87
C ASN A 50 11.93 -0.04 1.36
N ASN A 51 12.30 -1.20 0.81
CA ASN A 51 12.06 -1.56 -0.57
C ASN A 51 10.78 -2.41 -0.68
N PHE A 52 9.76 -1.85 -1.32
CA PHE A 52 8.46 -2.45 -1.56
C PHE A 52 8.32 -2.84 -3.02
N HIS A 53 7.64 -3.94 -3.28
CA HIS A 53 7.27 -4.40 -4.61
C HIS A 53 5.76 -4.60 -4.63
N VAL A 54 5.09 -3.90 -5.55
CA VAL A 54 3.64 -3.98 -5.73
C VAL A 54 3.35 -4.68 -7.04
N SER A 55 2.55 -5.74 -6.99
CA SER A 55 2.14 -6.52 -8.15
C SER A 55 0.64 -6.40 -8.38
N GLY A 56 0.22 -6.14 -9.62
CA GLY A 56 -1.18 -5.95 -9.96
C GLY A 56 -1.37 -5.35 -11.36
N THR A 57 -2.52 -4.72 -11.61
CA THR A 57 -2.70 -3.94 -12.84
C THR A 57 -1.98 -2.59 -12.70
N GLN A 58 -1.49 -2.02 -13.80
CA GLN A 58 -0.74 -0.76 -13.78
C GLN A 58 -1.45 0.38 -13.05
N LYS A 59 -2.79 0.46 -13.20
CA LYS A 59 -3.63 1.45 -12.51
C LYS A 59 -3.62 1.24 -10.99
N LEU A 60 -3.81 0.01 -10.54
CA LEU A 60 -3.87 -0.31 -9.12
C LEU A 60 -2.51 -0.17 -8.45
N ILE A 61 -1.43 -0.56 -9.14
CA ILE A 61 -0.05 -0.35 -8.68
C ILE A 61 0.19 1.13 -8.36
N ALA A 62 -0.15 2.03 -9.28
CA ALA A 62 0.04 3.47 -9.06
C ALA A 62 -0.73 3.98 -7.83
N ILE A 63 -1.99 3.57 -7.68
CA ILE A 63 -2.83 3.93 -6.52
C ILE A 63 -2.21 3.39 -5.22
N THR A 64 -1.74 2.14 -5.22
CA THR A 64 -1.10 1.53 -4.05
C THR A 64 0.21 2.20 -3.69
N GLU A 65 1.06 2.54 -4.67
CA GLU A 65 2.33 3.22 -4.40
C GLU A 65 2.11 4.58 -3.75
N ASP A 66 1.13 5.36 -4.23
CA ASP A 66 0.82 6.67 -3.67
C ASP A 66 0.22 6.56 -2.27
N LEU A 67 -0.65 5.57 -2.04
CA LEU A 67 -1.16 5.26 -0.71
C LEU A 67 -0.03 4.86 0.26
N LEU A 68 0.92 4.02 -0.16
CA LEU A 68 2.06 3.63 0.68
C LEU A 68 2.91 4.84 1.08
N LYS A 69 3.13 5.80 0.15
CA LYS A 69 3.84 7.05 0.45
C LYS A 69 3.06 7.92 1.43
N GLU A 70 1.75 8.07 1.23
CA GLU A 70 0.88 8.87 2.09
C GLU A 70 0.87 8.31 3.52
N ILE A 71 0.60 7.01 3.66
CA ILE A 71 0.59 6.34 4.96
C ILE A 71 1.99 6.43 5.60
N TYR A 72 3.07 6.28 4.83
CA TYR A 72 4.42 6.45 5.34
C TYR A 72 4.69 7.88 5.85
N ALA A 73 4.18 8.91 5.19
CA ALA A 73 4.28 10.29 5.67
C ALA A 73 3.52 10.47 7.01
N VAL A 74 2.33 9.88 7.15
CA VAL A 74 1.55 9.92 8.39
C VAL A 74 2.31 9.32 9.58
N THR A 75 3.15 8.30 9.35
CA THR A 75 3.98 7.70 10.41
C THR A 75 5.00 8.66 11.03
N GLU A 76 5.25 9.83 10.45
CA GLU A 76 6.11 10.86 11.05
C GLU A 76 5.51 11.47 12.32
N THR A 77 4.18 11.59 12.34
CA THR A 77 3.47 12.30 13.40
C THR A 77 2.68 11.36 14.30
N GLU A 78 2.23 10.21 13.80
CA GLU A 78 1.36 9.32 14.57
C GLU A 78 1.61 7.82 14.35
N SER A 79 1.15 7.02 15.32
CA SER A 79 1.13 5.56 15.22
C SER A 79 -0.10 5.11 14.46
N LEU A 80 0.09 4.26 13.46
CA LEU A 80 -0.99 3.73 12.64
C LEU A 80 -1.66 2.58 13.37
N SER A 81 -2.98 2.66 13.47
CA SER A 81 -3.82 1.54 13.89
C SER A 81 -4.47 0.91 12.66
N ALA A 82 -4.89 -0.35 12.79
CA ALA A 82 -5.64 -1.04 11.74
C ALA A 82 -6.94 -0.30 11.35
N GLU A 83 -7.53 0.46 12.27
CA GLU A 83 -8.69 1.30 12.02
C GLU A 83 -8.33 2.53 11.19
N ALA A 84 -7.22 3.21 11.49
CA ALA A 84 -6.73 4.34 10.69
C ALA A 84 -6.48 3.94 9.23
N ILE A 85 -5.86 2.77 9.01
CA ILE A 85 -5.68 2.20 7.67
C ILE A 85 -7.03 1.97 6.97
N HIS A 86 -8.01 1.41 7.68
CA HIS A 86 -9.34 1.18 7.12
C HIS A 86 -10.02 2.49 6.71
N LEU A 87 -9.88 3.56 7.50
CA LEU A 87 -10.43 4.89 7.20
C LEU A 87 -9.76 5.52 5.97
N HIS A 88 -8.43 5.47 5.85
CA HIS A 88 -7.71 5.93 4.66
C HIS A 88 -8.18 5.20 3.40
N LEU A 89 -8.27 3.87 3.44
CA LEU A 89 -8.76 3.06 2.32
C LEU A 89 -10.19 3.44 1.91
N LYS A 90 -11.08 3.66 2.89
CA LYS A 90 -12.45 4.09 2.61
C LYS A 90 -12.51 5.46 1.95
N SER A 91 -11.65 6.40 2.37
CA SER A 91 -11.60 7.75 1.79
C SER A 91 -11.16 7.74 0.33
N LEU A 92 -10.22 6.86 -0.06
CA LEU A 92 -9.81 6.70 -1.46
C LEU A 92 -10.97 6.27 -2.36
N ASN A 93 -11.88 5.44 -1.86
CA ASN A 93 -13.04 5.02 -2.65
C ASN A 93 -14.07 6.16 -2.81
N ILE A 94 -14.22 7.03 -1.81
CA ILE A 94 -15.17 8.15 -1.85
C ILE A 94 -14.71 9.24 -2.84
N SER A 95 -13.39 9.41 -3.06
CA SER A 95 -12.86 10.38 -4.02
C SER A 95 -12.84 9.90 -5.48
N ASN A 96 -13.20 8.64 -5.73
CA ASN A 96 -13.26 8.06 -7.08
C ASN A 96 -14.70 8.00 -7.66
N GLU A 97 -15.65 8.75 -7.07
CA GLU A 97 -17.04 8.90 -7.55
C GLU A 97 -17.28 10.25 -8.24
#